data_AF-A0A8B6EEH1-F1
#
_entry.id   AF-A0A8B6EEH1-F1
#
_cell.length_a   1.000
_cell.length_b   1.000
_cell.length_c   1.000
_cell.angle_alpha   90.00
_cell.angle_beta   90.00
_cell.angle_gamma   90.00
#
_symmetry.space_group_name_H-M   'P 1'
#
loop_
_entity.id
_entity.type
_entity.pdbx_description
1 polymer ?
#
loop_
_entity_poly.entity_id
_entity_poly.type
_entity_poly.pdbx_seq_one_letter_code
_entity_poly.pdbx_strand_id
1 'polypeptide(L)' 'MASWNEKLIKAAREGRLTDLKLFIANGPDLECRDEDADTPLLNSVYYGHLENVKYLVSVGSNKEARDEVRYNLIKLSIL' A
#
# COMPACT_ATOMS: atom_id res chain seq x y z
N MET A 1 19.48 2.67 -3.68
CA MET A 1 18.77 2.85 -2.40
C MET A 1 17.29 2.48 -2.57
N ALA A 2 17.00 1.26 -3.06
CA ALA A 2 15.70 0.90 -3.66
C ALA A 2 15.18 -0.51 -3.29
N SER A 3 15.60 -1.12 -2.18
CA SER A 3 15.25 -2.53 -1.90
C SER A 3 13.87 -2.72 -1.26
N TRP A 4 13.52 -1.93 -0.23
CA TRP A 4 12.32 -2.21 0.57
C TRP A 4 11.04 -1.61 0.00
N ASN A 5 11.09 -0.42 -0.61
CA ASN A 5 9.92 0.24 -1.21
C ASN A 5 9.33 -0.60 -2.36
N GLU A 6 10.17 -1.04 -3.29
CA GLU A 6 9.75 -1.91 -4.40
C GLU A 6 9.14 -3.23 -3.88
N LYS A 7 9.81 -3.85 -2.89
CA LYS A 7 9.32 -5.08 -2.26
C LYS A 7 7.99 -4.88 -1.53
N LEU A 8 7.83 -3.73 -0.87
CA LEU A 8 6.61 -3.35 -0.16
C LEU A 8 5.44 -3.21 -1.13
N ILE A 9 5.61 -2.47 -2.23
CA ILE A 9 4.56 -2.33 -3.25
C ILE A 9 4.23 -3.70 -3.86
N LYS A 10 5.24 -4.50 -4.21
CA LYS A 10 5.00 -5.84 -4.74
C LYS A 10 4.24 -6.74 -3.77
N ALA A 11 4.58 -6.72 -2.48
CA ALA A 11 3.86 -7.47 -1.45
C ALA A 11 2.42 -6.98 -1.25
N ALA A 12 2.21 -5.67 -1.32
CA ALA A 12 0.89 -5.06 -1.26
C ALA A 12 0.01 -5.52 -2.43
N ARG A 13 0.54 -5.43 -3.65
CA ARG A 13 -0.10 -5.84 -4.90
C ARG A 13 -0.49 -7.31 -4.93
N GLU A 14 0.38 -8.17 -4.42
CA GLU A 14 0.20 -9.63 -4.42
C GLU A 14 -0.51 -10.16 -3.16
N GLY A 15 -0.90 -9.31 -2.21
CA GLY A 15 -1.63 -9.75 -1.01
C GLY A 15 -0.77 -10.47 0.03
N ARG A 16 0.56 -10.32 -0.02
CA ARG A 16 1.49 -11.05 0.85
C ARG A 16 1.67 -10.35 2.20
N LEU A 17 0.70 -10.52 3.11
CA LEU A 17 0.69 -9.85 4.42
C LEU A 17 1.96 -10.08 5.27
N THR A 18 2.48 -11.31 5.29
CA THR A 18 3.68 -11.64 6.07
C THR A 18 4.90 -10.86 5.58
N ASP A 19 5.10 -10.83 4.25
CA ASP A 19 6.17 -10.07 3.62
C ASP A 19 6.01 -8.57 3.84
N LEU A 20 4.77 -8.08 3.70
CA LEU A 20 4.43 -6.67 3.91
C LEU A 20 4.79 -6.22 5.34
N LYS A 21 4.45 -7.02 6.36
CA LYS A 21 4.85 -6.79 7.76
C LYS A 21 6.37 -6.79 7.93
N LEU A 22 7.06 -7.77 7.32
CA LEU A 22 8.52 -7.88 7.38
C LEU A 22 9.19 -6.64 6.78
N PHE A 23 8.73 -6.19 5.62
CA PHE A 23 9.30 -5.03 4.95
C PHE A 23 9.03 -3.75 5.73
N ILE A 24 7.83 -3.56 6.26
CA ILE A 24 7.48 -2.41 7.11
C ILE A 24 8.33 -2.34 8.37
N ALA A 25 8.67 -3.48 8.98
CA ALA A 25 9.55 -3.53 10.14
C ALA A 25 10.98 -2.99 9.87
N ASN A 26 11.39 -2.87 8.60
CA ASN A 26 12.67 -2.28 8.21
C ASN A 26 12.60 -0.76 7.97
N GLY A 27 11.46 -0.11 8.25
CA GLY A 27 11.26 1.33 8.12
C GLY A 27 11.27 1.90 6.69
N PRO A 28 10.63 1.26 5.70
CA PRO A 28 10.45 1.84 4.36
C PRO A 28 9.52 3.05 4.41
N ASP A 29 9.54 3.83 3.32
CA ASP A 29 8.53 4.86 3.10
C ASP A 29 7.19 4.19 2.73
N LEU A 30 6.16 4.39 3.57
CA LEU A 30 4.82 3.85 3.35
C LEU A 30 4.10 4.54 2.18
N GLU A 31 4.54 5.75 1.81
CA GLU A 31 3.98 6.56 0.73
C GLU A 31 4.83 6.48 -0.55
N CYS A 32 5.73 5.49 -0.62
CA CYS A 32 6.45 5.20 -1.85
C CYS A 32 5.48 4.88 -2.99
N ARG A 33 5.86 5.25 -4.20
CA ARG A 33 5.04 5.10 -5.41
C ARG A 33 5.74 4.20 -6.42
N ASP A 34 4.95 3.40 -7.12
CA ASP A 34 5.42 2.65 -8.29
C ASP A 34 5.33 3.49 -9.57
N GLU A 35 5.55 2.83 -10.70
CA GLU A 35 5.47 3.42 -12.04
C GLU A 35 4.07 3.94 -12.40
N ASP A 36 3.03 3.42 -11.76
CA ASP A 36 1.63 3.85 -11.91
C ASP A 36 1.26 4.95 -10.90
N ALA A 37 2.25 5.49 -10.16
CA ALA A 37 2.07 6.43 -9.07
C ALA A 37 1.23 5.90 -7.87
N ASP A 38 1.02 4.59 -7.79
CA ASP A 38 0.23 3.94 -6.75
C ASP A 38 1.08 3.65 -5.51
N THR A 39 0.48 3.88 -4.33
CA THR A 39 1.09 3.53 -3.04
C THR A 39 0.85 2.06 -2.70
N PRO A 40 1.59 1.46 -1.74
CA PRO A 40 1.26 0.15 -1.19
C PRO A 40 -0.21 0.04 -0.73
N LEU A 41 -0.77 1.11 -0.18
CA LEU A 41 -2.18 1.12 0.23
C LEU A 41 -3.11 1.05 -0.98
N LEU A 42 -2.86 1.86 -2.02
CA LEU A 42 -3.66 1.86 -3.25
C LEU A 42 -3.61 0.51 -3.97
N ASN A 43 -2.43 -0.09 -4.10
CA ASN A 43 -2.26 -1.44 -4.63
C ASN A 43 -3.07 -2.47 -3.81
N SER A 44 -3.00 -2.43 -2.48
CA SER A 44 -3.76 -3.37 -1.63
C SER A 44 -5.27 -3.22 -1.80
N VAL A 45 -5.78 -1.99 -1.95
CA VAL A 45 -7.20 -1.72 -2.19
C VAL A 45 -7.61 -2.18 -3.58
N TYR A 46 -6.87 -1.81 -4.63
CA TYR A 46 -7.19 -2.13 -6.02
C TYR A 46 -7.29 -3.63 -6.27
N TYR A 47 -6.42 -4.43 -5.65
CA TYR A 47 -6.43 -5.89 -5.76
C TYR A 47 -7.27 -6.59 -4.68
N GLY A 48 -7.96 -5.86 -3.79
CA GLY A 48 -8.91 -6.43 -2.83
C GLY A 48 -8.29 -7.11 -1.60
N HIS A 49 -7.05 -6.80 -1.25
CA HIS A 49 -6.30 -7.41 -0.15
C HIS A 49 -6.64 -6.77 1.20
N LEU A 50 -7.85 -7.03 1.71
CA LEU A 50 -8.40 -6.37 2.91
C LEU A 50 -7.47 -6.41 4.13
N GLU A 51 -6.80 -7.52 4.38
CA GLU A 51 -5.88 -7.66 5.53
C GLU A 51 -4.63 -6.79 5.39
N ASN A 52 -4.11 -6.62 4.18
CA ASN A 52 -3.04 -5.66 3.90
C ASN A 52 -3.52 -4.24 4.14
N VAL A 53 -4.74 -3.90 3.69
CA VAL A 53 -5.29 -2.56 3.88
C VAL A 53 -5.44 -2.24 5.37
N LYS A 54 -6.07 -3.13 6.15
CA LYS A 54 -6.21 -2.96 7.61
C LYS A 54 -4.87 -2.73 8.27
N TYR A 55 -3.86 -3.52 7.90
CA TYR A 55 -2.54 -3.40 8.48
C TYR A 55 -1.84 -2.09 8.09
N LEU A 56 -1.84 -1.72 6.81
CA LEU A 56 -1.24 -0.47 6.31
C LEU A 56 -1.87 0.77 6.98
N VAL A 57 -3.19 0.78 7.15
CA VAL A 57 -3.91 1.82 7.89
C VAL A 57 -3.50 1.82 9.37
N SER A 58 -3.36 0.64 9.99
CA SER A 58 -2.97 0.53 11.41
C SER A 58 -1.56 1.06 11.71
N VAL A 59 -0.65 0.98 10.74
CA VAL A 59 0.73 1.50 10.87
C VAL A 59 0.86 2.96 10.39
N GLY A 60 -0.26 3.62 10.07
CA GLY A 60 -0.29 5.05 9.78
C GLY A 60 -0.11 5.43 8.31
N SER A 61 -0.31 4.51 7.36
CA SER A 61 -0.33 4.86 5.93
C SER A 61 -1.43 5.88 5.65
N ASN A 62 -1.15 6.83 4.77
CA ASN A 62 -2.07 7.92 4.45
C ASN A 62 -3.29 7.40 3.68
N LYS A 63 -4.42 7.37 4.37
CA LYS A 63 -5.73 7.04 3.79
C LYS A 63 -6.26 8.06 2.78
N GLU A 64 -5.55 9.16 2.54
CA GLU A 64 -5.90 10.15 1.53
C GLU A 64 -4.89 10.16 0.37
N ALA A 65 -4.07 9.12 0.25
CA ALA A 65 -3.17 8.97 -0.90
C ALA A 65 -3.96 9.15 -2.20
N ARG A 66 -3.70 10.27 -2.88
CA ARG A 66 -4.30 10.62 -4.16
C ARG A 66 -3.47 9.96 -5.24
N ASP A 67 -4.10 9.10 -6.03
CA ASP A 67 -3.68 8.85 -7.40
C ASP A 67 -4.36 9.92 -8.27
N GLU A 68 -3.57 10.53 -9.17
CA GLU A 68 -4.05 11.52 -10.14
C GLU A 68 -5.03 10.91 -11.16
N VAL A 69 -5.03 9.59 -11.35
CA VAL A 69 -5.78 8.92 -12.42
C VAL A 69 -6.96 8.08 -11.87
N ARG A 70 -6.84 7.40 -10.72
CA ARG A 70 -7.93 6.61 -10.12
C ARG A 70 -8.65 7.34 -8.99
N TYR A 71 -9.72 8.03 -9.39
CA TYR A 71 -10.86 8.47 -8.57
C TYR A 71 -10.98 7.82 -7.17
N ASN A 72 -10.83 8.64 -6.11
CA ASN A 72 -11.48 8.48 -4.80
C ASN A 72 -11.50 7.05 -4.20
N LEU A 73 -10.48 6.21 -4.43
CA LEU A 73 -10.55 4.77 -4.11
C LEU A 73 -10.80 4.52 -2.62
N ILE A 74 -10.28 5.39 -1.75
CA ILE A 74 -10.42 5.27 -0.29
C ILE A 74 -11.80 5.77 0.20
N LYS A 75 -12.56 6.51 -0.62
CA LYS A 75 -13.91 6.98 -0.28
C LYS A 75 -15.00 5.93 -0.54
N LEU A 76 -14.70 4.82 -1.23
CA LEU A 76 -15.70 3.87 -1.75
C LEU A 76 -15.60 2.43 -1.22
N SER A 77 -14.56 2.05 -0.47
CA SER A 77 -14.31 0.62 -0.24
C SER A 77 -14.17 0.13 1.21
N ILE A 78 -13.96 0.97 2.24
CA ILE A 78 -13.67 0.47 3.61
C ILE A 78 -14.36 1.25 4.75
N LEU A 79 -15.32 2.14 4.46
CA LEU A 79 -16.22 2.72 5.48
C LEU A 79 -17.68 2.69 5.00
#